data_AF-A0A2H9U8A1-F1
#
_entry.id   AF-A0A2H9U8A1-F1
#
_cell.length_a   1.000
_cell.length_b   1.000
_cell.length_c   1.000
_cell.angle_alpha   90.00
_cell.angle_beta   90.00
_cell.angle_gamma   90.00
#
_symmetry.space_group_name_H-M   'P 1'
#
loop_
_entity.id
_entity.type
_entity.pdbx_description
1 polymer ?
#
loop_
_entity_poly.entity_id
_entity_poly.type
_entity_poly.pdbx_seq_one_letter_code
_entity_poly.pdbx_strand_id
1 'polypeptide(L)' 'LMLAGGLNPDNALQAAQVGWLGLGFNSGVEIAPGQKDPHKLAAAFAALRNL' A
#
# COMPACT_ATOMS: atom_id res chain seq x y z
N LEU A 1 3.18 -11.89 -10.03
CA LEU A 1 2.75 -12.23 -8.66
C LEU A 1 2.56 -10.94 -7.86
N MET A 2 1.45 -10.79 -7.16
CA MET A 2 1.13 -9.60 -6.36
C MET A 2 1.00 -9.98 -4.89
N LEU A 3 1.52 -9.15 -3.99
CA LEU A 3 1.29 -9.28 -2.55
C LEU A 3 0.07 -8.46 -2.14
N ALA A 4 -0.84 -9.01 -1.35
CA ALA A 4 -2.01 -8.32 -0.82
C ALA A 4 -2.30 -8.77 0.61
N GLY A 5 -3.14 -8.00 1.31
CA GLY A 5 -3.56 -8.26 2.68
C GLY A 5 -2.69 -7.53 3.71
N GLY A 6 -3.33 -6.69 4.55
CA GLY A 6 -2.64 -5.95 5.61
C GLY A 6 -1.70 -4.83 5.16
N LEU A 7 -1.63 -4.53 3.86
CA LEU A 7 -0.76 -3.47 3.32
C LEU A 7 -1.31 -2.08 3.63
N ASN A 8 -0.44 -1.20 4.11
CA ASN A 8 -0.70 0.18 4.47
C ASN A 8 0.55 1.05 4.18
N PRO A 9 0.49 2.37 4.35
CA PRO A 9 1.64 3.24 4.09
C PRO A 9 2.91 2.88 4.88
N ASP A 10 2.76 2.40 6.12
CA ASP A 10 3.87 2.13 7.03
C ASP A 10 4.68 0.89 6.62
N ASN A 11 4.05 -0.09 5.98
CA ASN A 11 4.69 -1.35 5.56
C ASN A 11 4.87 -1.50 4.04
N ALA A 12 4.39 -0.53 3.24
CA ALA A 12 4.43 -0.58 1.77
C ALA A 12 5.85 -0.79 1.22
N LEU A 13 6.83 -0.01 1.71
CA LEU A 13 8.20 -0.09 1.22
C LEU A 13 8.85 -1.44 1.54
N GLN A 14 8.73 -1.89 2.79
CA GLN A 14 9.24 -3.20 3.20
C GLN A 14 8.63 -4.33 2.37
N ALA A 15 7.31 -4.27 2.15
CA ALA A 15 6.59 -5.24 1.34
C ALA A 15 7.10 -5.27 -0.11
N ALA A 16 7.37 -4.12 -0.71
CA ALA A 16 7.86 -4.04 -2.08
C ALA A 16 9.28 -4.60 -2.28
N GLN A 17 10.15 -4.45 -1.28
CA GLN A 17 11.54 -4.91 -1.33
C GLN A 17 11.69 -6.45 -1.39
N VAL A 18 10.62 -7.20 -1.13
CA VAL A 18 10.61 -8.67 -1.15
C VAL A 18 10.53 -9.24 -2.57
N GLY A 19 10.49 -8.40 -3.62
CA GLY A 19 10.58 -8.83 -5.02
C GLY A 19 9.25 -9.22 -5.67
N TRP A 20 8.13 -8.74 -5.14
CA TRP A 20 6.82 -8.90 -5.78
C TRP A 20 6.69 -8.01 -7.02
N LEU A 21 5.87 -8.41 -7.99
CA LEU A 21 5.61 -7.59 -9.17
C LEU A 21 4.69 -6.41 -8.89
N GLY A 22 3.98 -6.44 -7.75
CA GLY A 22 3.07 -5.38 -7.36
C GLY A 22 2.48 -5.61 -5.96
N LEU A 23 1.92 -4.52 -5.42
CA LEU A 23 1.29 -4.48 -4.11
C LEU A 23 -0.21 -4.18 -4.26
N GLY A 24 -1.05 -4.96 -3.58
CA GLY A 24 -2.50 -4.83 -3.56
C GLY A 24 -2.99 -4.17 -2.27
N PHE A 25 -3.23 -2.86 -2.33
CA PHE A 25 -3.83 -2.11 -1.23
C PHE A 25 -5.36 -2.25 -1.22
N ASN A 26 -5.93 -2.56 -0.05
CA ASN A 26 -7.37 -2.55 0.15
C ASN A 26 -7.77 -1.76 1.41
N SER A 27 -8.05 -2.43 2.52
CA SER A 27 -8.52 -1.78 3.76
C SER A 27 -7.47 -0.93 4.46
N GLY A 28 -6.17 -1.21 4.29
CA GLY A 28 -5.10 -0.43 4.91
C GLY A 28 -4.91 0.99 4.37
N VAL A 29 -5.66 1.36 3.32
CA VAL A 29 -5.73 2.72 2.77
C VAL A 29 -7.17 3.27 2.79
N GLU A 30 -8.05 2.71 3.63
CA GLU A 30 -9.42 3.17 3.81
C GLU A 30 -9.59 4.03 5.08
N ILE A 31 -10.58 4.93 5.05
CA ILE A 31 -11.10 5.61 6.25
C ILE A 31 -12.21 4.75 6.88
N ALA A 32 -13.03 4.13 6.03
CA ALA A 32 -14.13 3.22 6.39
C ALA A 32 -14.25 2.14 5.29
N PRO A 33 -14.87 0.98 5.56
CA PRO A 33 -15.00 -0.11 4.59
C PRO A 33 -15.53 0.37 3.22
N GLY A 34 -14.73 0.21 2.17
CA GLY A 34 -15.06 0.64 0.81
C GLY A 34 -14.83 2.13 0.49
N GLN A 35 -14.42 2.94 1.48
CA GLN A 35 -14.11 4.36 1.30
C GLN A 35 -12.60 4.61 1.45
N LYS A 36 -11.93 4.88 0.33
CA LYS A 36 -10.48 5.15 0.30
C LYS A 36 -10.13 6.49 0.93
N ASP A 37 -9.00 6.52 1.64
CA ASP A 37 -8.38 7.72 2.18
C ASP A 37 -7.37 8.29 1.16
N PRO A 38 -7.62 9.47 0.58
CA PRO A 38 -6.66 10.10 -0.34
C PRO A 38 -5.28 10.32 0.28
N HIS A 39 -5.20 10.62 1.59
CA HIS A 39 -3.94 10.84 2.28
C HIS A 39 -3.16 9.54 2.46
N LYS A 40 -3.82 8.43 2.85
CA LYS A 40 -3.14 7.13 2.95
C LYS A 40 -2.70 6.61 1.59
N LEU A 41 -3.51 6.81 0.54
CA LEU A 41 -3.09 6.49 -0.82
C LEU A 41 -1.84 7.27 -1.22
N ALA A 42 -1.85 8.59 -1.04
CA ALA A 42 -0.70 9.43 -1.33
C ALA A 42 0.55 9.02 -0.54
N ALA A 43 0.40 8.71 0.75
CA ALA A 43 1.49 8.24 1.60
C ALA A 43 2.05 6.88 1.13
N ALA A 44 1.18 5.92 0.79
CA ALA A 44 1.61 4.63 0.25
C ALA A 44 2.38 4.81 -1.08
N PHE A 45 1.86 5.61 -2.01
CA PHE A 45 2.57 5.89 -3.27
C PHE A 45 3.86 6.67 -3.07
N ALA A 46 3.92 7.59 -2.09
CA ALA A 46 5.13 8.32 -1.75
C ALA A 46 6.22 7.38 -1.21
N ALA A 47 5.85 6.45 -0.32
CA ALA A 47 6.76 5.43 0.21
C ALA A 47 7.35 4.54 -0.89
N LEU A 48 6.58 4.31 -1.98
CA LEU A 48 6.99 3.47 -3.09
C LEU A 48 7.72 4.23 -4.22
N ARG A 49 7.73 5.57 -4.21
CA ARG A 49 8.20 6.38 -5.35
C ARG A 49 9.70 6.24 -5.64
N ASN A 50 10.49 5.87 -4.63
CA ASN A 50 11.94 5.77 -4.70
C ASN A 50 12.46 4.32 -4.60
N LEU A 51 11.60 3.34 -4.86
CA LEU A 51 11.99 1.93 -4.97
C LEU A 51 12.90 1.67 -6.19
#